data_AF-A0A5J9U246-F1
#
_entry.id   AF-A0A5J9U246-F1
#
_cell.length_a   1.000
_cell.length_b   1.000
_cell.length_c   1.000
_cell.angle_alpha   90.00
_cell.angle_beta   90.00
_cell.angle_gamma   90.00
#
_symmetry.space_group_name_H-M   'P 1'
#
loop_
_entity.id
_entity.type
_entity.pdbx_description
1 polymer ?
#
loop_
_entity_poly.entity_id
_entity_poly.type
_entity_poly.pdbx_seq_one_letter_code
_entity_poly.pdbx_strand_id
1 'polypeptide(L)'
;MEYSVGSSASRVGQKEKGSSSSGAAAAYVDTDALNCSGCFVPLKPPIFLCEVGHLVCLPCRDIFEFAGIGDYRRCHGMERLVESVRVPCPYAAHGCTARQAGVL
;
A
#
# COMPACT_ATOMS: atom_id res chain seq x y z
N MET A 1 34.19 -30.09 6.12
CA MET A 1 34.46 -29.96 4.67
C MET A 1 34.81 -28.50 4.43
N GLU A 2 36.09 -28.24 4.27
CA GLU A 2 36.69 -26.94 3.91
C GLU A 2 36.57 -26.70 2.39
N TYR A 3 36.93 -25.48 1.94
CA TYR A 3 37.08 -24.94 0.56
C TYR A 3 35.79 -24.40 -0.10
N SER A 4 35.71 -23.21 -0.71
CA SER A 4 36.61 -22.06 -0.93
C SER A 4 35.78 -20.80 -1.18
N VAL A 5 36.26 -19.64 -0.71
CA VAL A 5 35.70 -18.31 -1.02
C VAL A 5 36.26 -17.83 -2.35
N GLY A 6 35.40 -17.64 -3.35
CA GLY A 6 35.74 -17.02 -4.63
C GLY A 6 35.48 -15.52 -4.61
N SER A 7 36.54 -14.73 -4.50
CA SER A 7 36.55 -13.29 -4.75
C SER A 7 36.47 -12.99 -6.25
N SER A 8 35.71 -11.96 -6.63
CA SER A 8 36.04 -11.12 -7.79
C SER A 8 35.42 -9.75 -7.63
N ALA A 9 36.30 -8.76 -7.45
CA ALA A 9 35.97 -7.35 -7.53
C ALA A 9 35.86 -6.92 -8.99
N SER A 10 34.87 -6.09 -9.32
CA SER A 10 34.98 -5.21 -10.48
C SER A 10 34.42 -3.84 -10.13
N ARG A 11 35.33 -2.87 -10.07
CA ARG A 11 35.03 -1.44 -9.93
C ARG A 11 34.71 -0.93 -11.33
N VAL A 12 33.51 -0.40 -11.53
CA VAL A 12 33.21 0.51 -12.64
C VAL A 12 32.69 1.81 -12.04
N GLY A 13 33.27 2.91 -12.52
CA GLY A 13 33.20 4.24 -11.95
C GLY A 13 31.87 4.97 -12.13
N GLN A 14 31.69 5.89 -11.18
CA GLN A 14 30.89 7.12 -11.17
C GLN A 14 30.08 7.50 -12.41
N LYS A 15 28.82 7.88 -12.16
CA LYS A 15 28.37 9.22 -12.55
C LYS A 15 27.32 9.75 -11.58
N GLU A 16 27.76 10.61 -10.69
CA GLU A 16 26.88 11.52 -9.97
C GLU A 16 26.26 12.48 -10.99
N LYS A 17 24.94 12.45 -11.11
CA LYS A 17 24.15 13.55 -11.64
C LYS A 17 23.16 13.95 -10.57
N GLY A 18 23.63 14.84 -9.69
CA GLY A 18 22.74 15.73 -8.97
C GLY A 18 21.96 16.55 -10.00
N SER A 19 20.69 16.23 -10.15
CA SER A 19 19.69 17.16 -10.64
C SER A 19 18.62 17.17 -9.56
N SER A 20 18.64 18.19 -8.71
CA SER A 20 17.64 18.42 -7.68
C SER A 20 16.33 18.86 -8.33
N SER A 21 15.67 17.94 -9.05
CA SER A 21 14.23 18.01 -9.20
C SER A 21 13.64 17.24 -8.03
N SER A 22 12.89 17.93 -7.18
CA SER A 22 11.91 17.31 -6.30
C SER A 22 10.79 16.71 -7.16
N GLY A 23 11.15 15.73 -7.99
CA GLY A 23 10.21 14.92 -8.75
C GLY A 23 9.59 13.95 -7.77
N ALA A 24 8.28 14.06 -7.57
CA ALA A 24 7.54 13.03 -6.85
C ALA A 24 7.77 11.70 -7.60
N ALA A 25 8.49 10.78 -6.97
CA ALA A 25 8.58 9.42 -7.47
C ALA A 25 7.16 8.87 -7.53
N ALA A 26 6.72 8.48 -8.73
CA ALA A 26 5.43 7.85 -8.90
C ALA A 26 5.54 6.41 -8.40
N ALA A 27 5.01 6.14 -7.22
CA ALA A 27 4.81 4.78 -6.74
C ALA A 27 3.49 4.25 -7.28
N TYR A 28 3.52 3.05 -7.86
CA TYR A 28 2.32 2.31 -8.19
C TYR A 28 1.91 1.51 -6.94
N VAL A 29 0.66 1.68 -6.52
CA VAL A 29 0.07 0.89 -5.45
C VAL A 29 -1.03 0.06 -6.09
N ASP A 30 -0.97 -1.25 -5.88
CA ASP A 30 -2.10 -2.12 -6.20
C ASP A 30 -3.26 -1.74 -5.28
N THR A 31 -4.31 -1.14 -5.87
CA THR A 31 -5.47 -0.68 -5.11
C THR A 31 -6.28 -1.83 -4.54
N ASP A 32 -6.19 -3.03 -5.15
CA ASP A 32 -6.90 -4.21 -4.66
C ASP A 32 -6.32 -4.73 -3.35
N ALA A 33 -5.03 -4.45 -3.08
CA ALA A 33 -4.40 -4.70 -1.78
C ALA A 33 -5.01 -3.85 -0.65
N LEU A 34 -5.79 -2.82 -0.98
CA LEU A 34 -6.49 -1.95 -0.03
C LEU A 34 -8.00 -2.26 0.04
N ASN A 35 -8.43 -3.42 -0.46
CA ASN A 35 -9.79 -3.89 -0.30
C ASN A 35 -9.95 -4.70 0.99
N CYS A 36 -11.14 -4.64 1.59
CA CYS A 36 -11.49 -5.43 2.76
C CYS A 36 -11.48 -6.92 2.43
N SER A 37 -10.81 -7.75 3.22
CA SER A 37 -10.76 -9.20 3.01
C SER A 37 -12.11 -9.92 3.19
N GLY A 38 -13.09 -9.27 3.82
CA GLY A 38 -14.43 -9.82 4.05
C GLY A 38 -15.43 -9.48 2.94
N CYS A 39 -15.48 -8.22 2.50
CA CYS A 39 -16.49 -7.75 1.53
C CYS A 39 -15.91 -7.32 0.18
N PHE A 40 -14.58 -7.33 0.02
CA PHE A 40 -13.88 -6.95 -1.21
C PHE A 40 -14.17 -5.51 -1.70
N VAL A 41 -14.64 -4.65 -0.80
CA VAL A 41 -14.84 -3.22 -1.06
C VAL A 41 -13.60 -2.46 -0.59
N PRO A 42 -13.20 -1.38 -1.29
CA PRO A 42 -12.12 -0.50 -0.85
C PRO A 42 -12.27 -0.03 0.59
N LEU A 43 -11.19 -0.17 1.35
CA LEU A 43 -11.16 0.20 2.76
C LEU A 43 -11.32 1.72 2.93
N LYS A 44 -11.99 2.08 4.02
CA LYS A 44 -12.12 3.46 4.50
C LYS A 44 -11.92 3.43 6.01
N PRO A 45 -11.30 4.45 6.62
CA PRO A 45 -11.21 4.53 8.08
C PRO A 45 -12.58 4.37 8.75
N PRO A 46 -12.68 3.65 9.89
CA PRO A 46 -11.58 2.95 10.57
C PRO A 46 -11.23 1.59 9.92
N ILE A 47 -9.93 1.28 9.87
CA ILE A 47 -9.38 0.06 9.27
C ILE A 47 -8.80 -0.84 10.36
N PHE A 48 -9.04 -2.15 10.28
CA PHE A 48 -8.56 -3.12 11.27
C PHE A 48 -7.67 -4.17 10.64
N LEU A 49 -6.64 -4.60 11.37
CA LEU A 49 -5.65 -5.59 10.97
C LEU A 49 -5.60 -6.72 11.99
N CYS A 50 -5.60 -7.97 11.54
CA CYS A 50 -5.31 -9.13 12.39
C CYS A 50 -3.83 -9.51 12.38
N GLU A 51 -3.41 -10.37 13.30
CA GLU A 51 -2.00 -10.76 13.48
C GLU A 51 -1.35 -11.40 12.25
N VAL A 52 -2.14 -12.04 11.39
CA VAL A 52 -1.64 -12.69 10.15
C VAL A 52 -1.65 -11.79 8.93
N GLY A 53 -2.16 -10.55 9.03
CA GLY A 53 -2.06 -9.58 7.94
C GLY A 53 -3.37 -9.19 7.24
N HIS A 54 -4.53 -9.75 7.59
CA HIS A 54 -5.79 -9.40 6.92
C HIS A 54 -6.31 -8.03 7.35
N LEU A 55 -6.69 -7.21 6.37
CA LEU A 55 -7.31 -5.91 6.59
C LEU A 55 -8.83 -5.98 6.38
N VAL A 56 -9.59 -5.44 7.34
CA VAL A 56 -11.05 -5.42 7.29
C VAL A 56 -11.61 -4.04 7.63
N CYS A 57 -12.78 -3.73 7.05
CA CYS A 57 -13.57 -2.56 7.43
C CYS A 57 -14.36 -2.82 8.73
N LEU A 58 -14.87 -1.74 9.35
CA LEU A 58 -15.64 -1.83 10.60
C LEU A 58 -16.79 -2.85 10.56
N PRO A 59 -17.69 -2.86 9.56
CA PRO A 59 -18.78 -3.83 9.53
C PRO A 59 -18.30 -5.29 9.50
N CYS A 60 -17.24 -5.57 8.73
CA CYS A 60 -16.66 -6.91 8.68
C CYS A 60 -15.98 -7.28 10.00
N ARG A 61 -15.28 -6.34 10.64
CA ARG A 61 -14.66 -6.55 11.96
C ARG A 61 -15.70 -6.97 13.00
N ASP A 62 -16.87 -6.33 13.03
CA ASP A 62 -17.93 -6.67 13.99
C ASP A 62 -18.51 -8.06 13.71
N ILE A 63 -18.67 -8.44 12.43
CA ILE A 63 -19.09 -9.80 12.03
C ILE A 63 -18.05 -10.85 12.47
N PHE A 64 -16.77 -10.58 12.24
CA PHE A 64 -15.69 -11.50 12.59
C PHE A 64 -15.52 -11.62 14.12
N GLU A 65 -15.67 -10.53 14.87
CA GLU A 65 -15.66 -10.54 16.33
C GLU A 65 -16.81 -11.40 16.88
N PHE A 66 -18.02 -11.24 16.35
CA PHE A 66 -19.17 -12.07 16.73
C PHE A 66 -18.95 -13.55 16.40
N ALA A 67 -18.29 -13.84 15.28
CA ALA A 67 -17.96 -15.21 14.87
C ALA A 67 -16.74 -15.80 15.62
N GLY A 68 -16.05 -15.02 16.48
CA GLY A 68 -14.84 -15.45 17.16
C GLY A 68 -13.65 -15.69 16.21
N ILE A 69 -13.65 -15.03 15.05
CA ILE A 69 -12.63 -15.21 14.01
C ILE A 69 -11.59 -14.10 14.12
N GLY A 70 -10.44 -14.43 14.74
CA GLY A 70 -9.27 -13.57 14.81
C GLY A 70 -9.40 -12.35 15.74
N ASP A 71 -8.26 -11.89 16.26
CA ASP A 71 -8.18 -10.60 16.96
C ASP A 71 -7.86 -9.50 15.94
N TYR A 72 -8.73 -8.50 15.84
CA TYR A 72 -8.61 -7.38 14.89
C TYR A 72 -8.40 -6.08 15.64
N ARG A 73 -7.26 -5.43 15.40
CA ARG A 73 -6.90 -4.15 16.03
C ARG A 73 -6.94 -3.03 15.02
N ARG A 74 -7.38 -1.85 15.46
CA ARG A 74 -7.44 -0.66 14.61
C ARG A 74 -6.03 -0.27 14.15
N CYS A 75 -5.87 -0.07 12.85
CA CYS A 75 -4.59 0.19 12.20
C CYS A 75 -4.53 1.60 11.62
N HIS A 76 -4.12 2.57 12.43
CA HIS A 76 -3.97 3.96 12.01
C HIS A 76 -2.95 4.16 10.87
N GLY A 77 -1.94 3.30 10.77
CA GLY A 77 -0.98 3.34 9.66
C GLY A 77 -1.68 3.13 8.32
N MET A 78 -2.56 2.13 8.23
CA MET A 78 -3.35 1.86 7.03
C MET A 78 -4.40 2.93 6.77
N GLU A 79 -4.99 3.52 7.81
CA GLU A 79 -5.90 4.67 7.65
C GLU A 79 -5.19 5.83 6.95
N ARG A 80 -4.01 6.22 7.45
CA ARG A 80 -3.19 7.28 6.84
C ARG A 80 -2.71 6.92 5.43
N LEU A 81 -2.41 5.64 5.19
CA LEU A 81 -2.00 5.16 3.88
C LEU A 81 -3.15 5.34 2.89
N VAL A 82 -4.34 4.81 3.19
CA VAL A 82 -5.54 4.92 2.33
C VAL A 82 -5.88 6.38 2.05
N GLU A 83 -5.80 7.26 3.04
CA GLU A 83 -6.01 8.71 2.88
C GLU A 83 -4.96 9.37 1.97
N SER A 84 -3.72 8.85 1.95
CA SER A 84 -2.62 9.40 1.16
C SER A 84 -2.61 8.92 -0.30
N VAL A 85 -3.30 7.81 -0.61
CA VAL A 85 -3.37 7.28 -1.97
C VAL A 85 -4.15 8.23 -2.86
N ARG A 86 -3.57 8.54 -4.03
CA ARG A 86 -4.21 9.33 -5.09
C ARG A 86 -4.38 8.44 -6.30
N VAL A 87 -5.63 8.25 -6.71
CA VAL A 87 -5.95 7.52 -7.93
C VAL A 87 -6.17 8.50 -9.09
N PRO A 88 -5.78 8.14 -10.32
CA PRO A 88 -6.16 8.91 -11.49
C PRO A 88 -7.69 9.03 -11.58
N CYS A 89 -8.19 10.17 -12.03
CA CYS A 89 -9.59 10.28 -12.38
C CYS A 89 -9.93 9.23 -13.46
N PRO A 90 -11.05 8.49 -13.35
CA PRO A 90 -11.46 7.56 -14.40
C PRO A 90 -11.67 8.25 -15.77
N TYR A 91 -11.98 9.55 -15.75
CA TYR A 91 -12.09 10.39 -16.95
C TYR A 91 -10.79 11.08 -17.35
N ALA A 92 -9.64 10.69 -16.78
CA ALA A 92 -8.35 11.28 -17.15
C ALA A 92 -8.04 11.07 -18.63
N ALA A 93 -8.45 9.93 -19.20
CA ALA A 93 -8.35 9.67 -20.64
C ALA A 93 -9.15 10.65 -21.51
N HIS A 94 -10.16 11.32 -20.92
CA HIS A 94 -10.98 12.34 -21.58
C HIS A 94 -10.56 13.77 -21.22
N GLY A 95 -9.37 13.96 -20.65
CA GLY A 95 -8.80 15.28 -20.35
C GLY A 95 -9.07 15.82 -18.95
N CYS A 96 -9.68 15.03 -18.06
CA CYS A 96 -9.88 15.46 -16.68
C CYS A 96 -8.55 15.43 -15.89
N THR A 97 -8.11 16.60 -15.40
CA THR A 97 -6.86 16.75 -14.62
C THR A 97 -7.08 16.69 -13.10
N ALA A 98 -8.31 16.48 -12.66
CA ALA A 98 -8.61 16.32 -11.23
C ALA A 98 -7.91 15.09 -10.65
N ARG A 99 -7.27 15.26 -9.49
CA ARG A 99 -6.77 14.16 -8.67
C ARG A 99 -7.72 13.96 -7.51
N GLN A 100 -8.29 12.77 -7.39
CA GLN A 100 -9.16 12.44 -6.26
C GLN A 100 -8.28 12.04 -5.08
N ALA A 101 -8.50 12.66 -3.92
CA ALA A 101 -7.97 12.17 -2.66
C ALA A 101 -8.83 10.97 -2.24
N GLY A 102 -8.17 9.86 -1.87
CA GLY A 102 -8.75 8.53 -1.67
C GLY A 102 -10.23 8.47 -1.29
N VAL A 103 -11.06 8.21 -2.30
CA VAL A 103 -12.33 7.48 -2.19
C VAL A 103 -12.43 6.64 -3.46
N LEU A 104 -11.93 5.40 -3.37
CA LEU A 104 -12.32 4.33 -4.29
C LEU A 104 -13.81 4.01 -4.07
#